data_AF-A0A0Q6AW41-F1
#
_entry.id   AF-A0A0Q6AW41-F1
#
_cell.length_a   1.000
_cell.length_b   1.000
_cell.length_c   1.000
_cell.angle_alpha   90.00
_cell.angle_beta   90.00
_cell.angle_gamma   90.00
#
_symmetry.space_group_name_H-M   'P 1'
#
loop_
_entity.id
_entity.type
_entity.pdbx_description
1 polymer ?
#
loop_
_entity_poly.entity_id
_entity_poly.type
_entity_poly.pdbx_seq_one_letter_code
_entity_poly.pdbx_strand_id
1 'polypeptide(L)'
;MYGWLLASMLVLPGGCQQSGPPSTPLFAGIEGMAYRRGEAMIRDRIEARQMRGSPERALIAYLETQGLQIDPNRKSASVKFGGPLCGSRVRIDWETERTGEIATMFVLYADTGCL
;
A
#
# COMPACT_ATOMS: atom_id res chain seq x y z
N MET A 1 52.36 18.65 22.18
CA MET A 1 51.43 17.50 22.06
C MET A 1 50.36 17.90 21.05
N TYR A 2 50.43 17.37 19.82
CA TYR A 2 49.52 17.72 18.73
C TYR A 2 48.24 16.86 18.82
N GLY A 3 47.15 17.45 19.29
CA GLY A 3 45.83 16.82 19.28
C GLY A 3 45.11 17.12 17.97
N TRP A 4 45.23 16.23 17.00
CA TRP A 4 44.46 16.24 15.76
C TRP A 4 43.02 15.79 16.06
N LEU A 5 42.03 16.65 15.85
CA LEU A 5 40.62 16.27 15.75
C LEU A 5 40.22 16.32 14.28
N LEU A 6 40.30 15.16 13.63
CA LEU A 6 39.77 14.91 12.30
C LEU A 6 38.24 14.94 12.36
N ALA A 7 37.65 16.03 11.88
CA ALA A 7 36.23 16.13 11.61
C ALA A 7 35.87 15.18 10.45
N SER A 8 35.37 13.99 10.79
CA SER A 8 34.80 13.06 9.81
C SER A 8 33.39 13.51 9.48
N MET A 9 33.25 14.31 8.42
CA MET A 9 31.98 14.52 7.74
C MET A 9 31.56 13.21 7.06
N LEU A 10 30.75 12.42 7.76
CA LEU A 10 30.01 11.30 7.19
C LEU A 10 28.93 11.86 6.25
N VAL A 11 29.29 12.01 4.99
CA VAL A 11 28.35 12.19 3.89
C VAL A 11 27.59 10.87 3.73
N LEU A 12 26.36 10.81 4.25
CA LEU A 12 25.42 9.75 3.91
C LEU A 12 25.09 9.88 2.41
N PRO A 13 25.40 8.89 1.56
CA PRO A 13 25.02 8.95 0.17
C PRO A 13 23.48 8.89 0.11
N GLY A 14 22.89 9.88 -0.54
CA GLY A 14 21.46 9.91 -0.83
C GLY A 14 21.05 8.62 -1.54
N GLY A 15 20.31 7.77 -0.80
CA GLY A 15 19.70 6.60 -1.38
C GLY A 15 18.71 7.07 -2.44
N CYS A 16 18.90 6.62 -3.68
CA CYS A 16 17.82 6.61 -4.66
C CYS A 16 16.72 5.71 -4.07
N GLN A 17 15.76 6.33 -3.41
CA GLN A 17 14.73 5.64 -2.65
C GLN A 17 13.68 5.12 -3.62
N GLN A 18 13.99 4.02 -4.29
CA GLN A 18 12.96 3.23 -4.96
C GLN A 18 12.01 2.77 -3.86
N SER A 19 10.80 3.35 -3.85
CA SER A 19 9.86 3.17 -2.76
C SER A 19 9.27 1.78 -2.89
N GLY A 20 9.66 0.84 -2.04
CA GLY A 20 8.97 -0.44 -1.89
C GLY A 20 7.51 -0.24 -1.49
N PRO A 21 6.69 -1.31 -1.51
CA PRO A 21 5.33 -1.23 -0.97
C PRO A 21 5.35 -0.77 0.51
N PRO A 22 4.25 -0.21 1.03
CA PRO A 22 4.18 0.16 2.44
C PRO A 22 4.56 -1.00 3.34
N SER A 23 5.40 -0.75 4.36
CA SER A 23 5.85 -1.77 5.32
C SER A 23 4.75 -2.12 6.34
N THR A 24 3.58 -2.53 5.84
CA THR A 24 2.40 -2.86 6.65
C THR A 24 1.96 -4.31 6.38
N PRO A 25 1.23 -4.95 7.33
CA PRO A 25 0.81 -6.34 7.18
C PRO A 25 0.06 -6.64 5.89
N LEU A 26 -0.70 -5.67 5.36
CA LEU A 26 -1.42 -5.85 4.09
C LEU A 26 -0.49 -6.08 2.90
N PHE A 27 0.68 -5.43 2.85
CA PHE A 27 1.62 -5.50 1.72
C PHE A 27 2.88 -6.33 2.01
N ALA A 28 2.99 -6.97 3.18
CA ALA A 28 4.16 -7.79 3.52
C ALA A 28 4.45 -8.86 2.45
N GLY A 29 5.67 -8.87 1.89
CA GLY A 29 6.12 -9.90 0.95
C GLY A 29 5.46 -9.88 -0.44
N ILE A 30 4.79 -8.79 -0.84
CA ILE A 30 4.26 -8.67 -2.21
C ILE A 30 5.31 -8.17 -3.22
N GLU A 31 6.43 -7.63 -2.73
CA GLU A 31 7.50 -7.12 -3.58
C GLU A 31 8.12 -8.25 -4.43
N GLY A 32 8.33 -8.00 -5.72
CA GLY A 32 8.85 -9.00 -6.66
C GLY A 32 7.85 -10.12 -7.01
N MET A 33 6.60 -10.04 -6.53
CA MET A 33 5.58 -11.05 -6.81
C MET A 33 4.82 -10.77 -8.11
N ALA A 34 4.40 -11.82 -8.79
CA ALA A 34 3.48 -11.72 -9.92
C ALA A 34 2.15 -11.06 -9.50
N TYR A 35 1.66 -10.12 -10.30
CA TYR A 35 0.48 -9.30 -9.99
C TYR A 35 -0.75 -10.10 -9.55
N ARG A 36 -1.11 -11.17 -10.26
CA ARG A 36 -2.25 -12.01 -9.88
C ARG A 36 -2.09 -12.67 -8.52
N ARG A 37 -0.86 -13.05 -8.14
CA ARG A 37 -0.59 -13.66 -6.83
C ARG A 37 -0.60 -12.60 -5.72
N GLY A 38 -0.04 -11.42 -5.97
CA GLY A 38 -0.09 -10.30 -5.03
C GLY A 38 -1.53 -9.81 -4.79
N GLU A 39 -2.35 -9.75 -5.85
CA GLU A 39 -3.78 -9.42 -5.75
C GLU A 39 -4.52 -10.41 -4.85
N ALA A 40 -4.34 -11.71 -5.09
CA ALA A 40 -4.94 -12.76 -4.26
C ALA A 40 -4.49 -12.65 -2.80
N MET A 41 -3.21 -12.44 -2.53
CA MET A 41 -2.70 -12.29 -1.17
C MET A 41 -3.27 -11.07 -0.44
N ILE A 42 -3.39 -9.93 -1.13
CA ILE A 42 -4.00 -8.71 -0.55
C ILE A 42 -5.47 -8.97 -0.26
N ARG A 43 -6.20 -9.61 -1.19
CA ARG A 43 -7.59 -10.00 -1.00
C ARG A 43 -7.77 -10.91 0.22
N ASP A 44 -7.00 -11.99 0.31
CA ASP A 44 -7.06 -12.94 1.42
C ASP A 44 -6.79 -12.27 2.77
N ARG A 45 -5.87 -11.31 2.83
CA ARG A 45 -5.55 -10.55 4.05
C ARG A 45 -6.69 -9.64 4.50
N ILE A 46 -7.38 -9.00 3.56
CA ILE A 46 -8.55 -8.16 3.86
C ILE A 46 -9.72 -9.06 4.29
N GLU A 47 -9.91 -10.19 3.62
CA GLU A 47 -10.97 -11.15 3.94
C GLU A 47 -10.75 -11.82 5.30
N ALA A 48 -9.50 -12.13 5.66
CA ALA A 48 -9.15 -12.65 6.98
C ALA A 48 -9.48 -11.68 8.13
N ARG A 49 -9.63 -10.38 7.84
CA ARG A 49 -10.11 -9.37 8.80
C ARG A 49 -11.63 -9.32 8.92
N GLN A 50 -12.36 -10.09 8.12
CA GLN A 50 -13.82 -10.17 8.12
C GLN A 50 -14.50 -8.81 7.90
N MET A 51 -13.99 -8.02 6.95
CA MET A 51 -14.51 -6.67 6.68
C MET A 51 -15.88 -6.67 5.97
N ARG A 52 -16.30 -7.77 5.34
CA ARG A 52 -17.64 -7.89 4.74
C ARG A 52 -18.69 -7.90 5.85
N GLY A 53 -19.78 -7.16 5.65
CA GLY A 53 -20.80 -6.93 6.68
C GLY A 53 -20.36 -5.97 7.79
N SER A 54 -19.13 -5.44 7.76
CA SER A 54 -18.69 -4.44 8.72
C SER A 54 -19.05 -3.02 8.26
N PRO A 55 -19.14 -2.04 9.17
CA PRO A 55 -19.39 -0.65 8.80
C PRO A 55 -18.30 -0.10 7.88
N GLU A 56 -18.67 0.67 6.86
CA GLU A 56 -17.73 1.27 5.90
C GLU A 56 -16.56 2.02 6.56
N ARG A 57 -16.83 2.72 7.68
CA ARG A 57 -15.81 3.45 8.44
C ARG A 57 -14.71 2.55 8.99
N ALA A 58 -15.01 1.30 9.34
CA ALA A 58 -14.02 0.35 9.84
C ALA A 58 -13.05 -0.07 8.74
N LEU A 59 -13.57 -0.30 7.52
CA LEU A 59 -12.74 -0.57 6.35
C LEU A 59 -11.83 0.62 6.03
N ILE A 60 -12.38 1.83 5.98
CA ILE A 60 -11.61 3.05 5.68
C ILE A 60 -10.46 3.23 6.68
N ALA A 61 -10.77 3.18 7.98
CA ALA A 61 -9.76 3.33 9.03
C ALA A 61 -8.66 2.26 8.92
N TYR A 62 -9.05 1.01 8.62
CA TYR A 62 -8.09 -0.05 8.39
C TYR A 62 -7.18 0.28 7.18
N LEU A 63 -7.73 0.61 6.02
CA LEU A 63 -6.97 0.88 4.81
C LEU A 63 -6.01 2.07 4.97
N GLU A 64 -6.42 3.12 5.71
CA GLU A 64 -5.56 4.25 6.06
C GLU A 64 -4.36 3.80 6.91
N THR A 65 -4.58 2.96 7.93
CA THR A 65 -3.47 2.42 8.75
C THR A 65 -2.50 1.55 7.96
N GLN A 66 -2.94 0.98 6.83
CA GLN A 66 -2.08 0.21 5.94
C GLN A 66 -1.28 1.10 4.97
N GLY A 67 -1.55 2.41 4.94
CA GLY A 67 -0.86 3.38 4.09
C GLY A 67 -1.53 3.62 2.73
N LEU A 68 -2.80 3.25 2.57
CA LEU A 68 -3.57 3.61 1.37
C LEU A 68 -4.16 5.01 1.49
N GLN A 69 -4.22 5.71 0.36
CA GLN A 69 -4.94 6.97 0.23
C GLN A 69 -6.40 6.70 -0.10
N ILE A 70 -7.31 7.28 0.67
CA ILE A 70 -8.76 7.09 0.54
C ILE A 70 -9.37 8.12 -0.40
N ASP A 71 -10.22 7.65 -1.30
CA ASP A 71 -11.14 8.46 -2.11
C ASP A 71 -12.57 8.06 -1.74
N PRO A 72 -13.21 8.77 -0.79
CA PRO A 72 -14.53 8.40 -0.29
C PRO A 72 -15.63 8.63 -1.33
N ASN A 73 -15.42 9.55 -2.29
CA ASN A 73 -16.39 9.82 -3.34
C ASN A 73 -16.46 8.67 -4.34
N ARG A 74 -15.34 7.98 -4.57
CA ARG A 74 -15.25 6.83 -5.47
C ARG A 74 -15.33 5.48 -4.74
N LYS A 75 -15.46 5.46 -3.41
CA LYS A 75 -15.38 4.24 -2.59
C LYS A 75 -14.17 3.39 -2.96
N SER A 76 -13.02 4.07 -3.02
CA SER A 76 -11.77 3.50 -3.50
C SER A 76 -10.65 3.90 -2.55
N ALA A 77 -9.69 3.01 -2.38
CA ALA A 77 -8.42 3.28 -1.71
C ALA A 77 -7.29 2.84 -2.62
N SER A 78 -6.19 3.58 -2.66
CA SER A 78 -5.05 3.18 -3.49
C SER A 78 -3.71 3.55 -2.89
N VAL A 79 -2.69 2.80 -3.28
CA VAL A 79 -1.30 3.15 -3.06
C VAL A 79 -0.50 2.90 -4.32
N LYS A 80 0.47 3.78 -4.60
CA LYS A 80 1.45 3.60 -5.67
C LYS A 80 2.83 3.46 -5.03
N PHE A 81 3.63 2.55 -5.54
CA PHE A 81 4.99 2.31 -5.09
C PHE A 81 5.86 1.89 -6.27
N GLY A 82 7.17 2.05 -6.18
CA GLY A 82 8.13 1.87 -7.28
C GLY A 82 8.86 3.16 -7.63
N GLY A 83 9.55 3.14 -8.76
CA GLY A 83 10.34 4.26 -9.26
C GLY A 83 9.50 5.33 -9.98
N PRO A 84 10.11 6.48 -10.31
CA PRO A 84 9.44 7.59 -10.99
C PRO A 84 9.00 7.26 -12.43
N LEU A 85 9.61 6.26 -13.06
CA LEU A 85 9.32 5.83 -14.44
C LEU A 85 8.53 4.51 -14.53
N CYS A 86 8.62 3.68 -13.49
CA CYS A 86 8.08 2.33 -13.44
C CYS A 86 7.57 2.07 -12.03
N GLY A 87 6.32 1.65 -11.88
CA GLY A 87 5.75 1.47 -10.56
C GLY A 87 4.61 0.47 -10.55
N SER A 88 4.22 0.06 -9.36
CA SER A 88 3.02 -0.73 -9.14
C SER A 88 1.97 0.09 -8.42
N ARG A 89 0.72 -0.30 -8.60
CA ARG A 89 -0.43 0.26 -7.90
C ARG A 89 -1.28 -0.87 -7.34
N VAL A 90 -1.66 -0.69 -6.08
CA VAL A 90 -2.78 -1.43 -5.50
C VAL A 90 -3.97 -0.49 -5.42
N ARG A 91 -5.12 -0.93 -5.90
CA ARG A 91 -6.40 -0.25 -5.73
C ARG A 91 -7.39 -1.22 -5.10
N ILE A 92 -8.14 -0.74 -4.13
CA ILE A 92 -9.20 -1.46 -3.44
C ILE A 92 -10.47 -0.64 -3.60
N ASP A 93 -11.42 -1.17 -4.36
CA ASP A 93 -12.74 -0.58 -4.55
C ASP A 93 -13.75 -1.37 -3.69
N TRP A 94 -14.76 -0.71 -3.12
CA TRP A 94 -15.80 -1.39 -2.34
C TRP A 94 -17.20 -0.84 -2.63
N GLU A 95 -18.19 -1.68 -2.34
CA GLU A 95 -19.60 -1.29 -2.36
C GLU A 95 -20.21 -1.50 -0.98
N THR A 96 -21.24 -0.72 -0.69
CA THR A 96 -22.00 -0.84 0.57
C THR A 96 -23.45 -1.17 0.29
N GLU A 97 -24.08 -1.88 1.21
CA GLU A 97 -25.54 -1.99 1.24
C GLU A 97 -26.21 -0.67 1.66
N ARG A 98 -27.56 -0.66 1.63
CA ARG A 98 -28.35 0.48 2.13
C ARG A 98 -28.15 0.73 3.63
N THR A 99 -27.74 -0.28 4.38
CA THR A 99 -27.39 -0.19 5.82
C THR A 99 -26.04 0.49 6.06
N GLY A 100 -25.22 0.71 5.03
CA GLY A 100 -23.88 1.28 5.15
C GLY A 100 -22.79 0.24 5.48
N GLU A 101 -23.13 -1.04 5.40
CA GLU A 101 -22.20 -2.16 5.59
C GLU A 101 -21.53 -2.55 4.27
N ILE A 102 -20.29 -3.04 4.32
CA ILE A 102 -19.54 -3.48 3.14
C ILE A 102 -20.20 -4.73 2.54
N ALA A 103 -20.67 -4.63 1.31
CA ALA A 103 -21.28 -5.73 0.55
C ALA A 103 -20.22 -6.50 -0.26
N THR A 104 -19.43 -5.76 -1.04
CA THR A 104 -18.45 -6.32 -1.98
C THR A 104 -17.15 -5.53 -1.92
N MET A 105 -16.04 -6.18 -2.28
CA MET A 105 -14.73 -5.56 -2.39
C MET A 105 -13.99 -6.10 -3.61
N PHE A 106 -13.31 -5.22 -4.33
CA PHE A 106 -12.51 -5.53 -5.49
C PHE A 106 -11.09 -5.06 -5.25
N VAL A 107 -10.13 -5.99 -5.35
CA VAL A 107 -8.71 -5.68 -5.23
C VAL A 107 -8.09 -5.79 -6.60
N LEU A 108 -7.34 -4.77 -6.98
CA LEU A 108 -6.52 -4.72 -8.19
C LEU A 108 -5.07 -4.49 -7.79
N TYR A 109 -4.17 -5.37 -8.22
CA TYR A 109 -2.73 -5.13 -8.16
C TYR A 109 -2.16 -5.16 -9.58
N ALA A 110 -1.57 -4.06 -10.02
CA ALA A 110 -1.11 -3.91 -11.40
C ALA A 110 0.14 -3.03 -11.50
N ASP A 111 0.83 -3.17 -12.62
CA ASP A 111 1.83 -2.20 -13.08
C ASP A 111 1.13 -0.88 -13.44
N THR A 112 1.76 0.25 -13.11
CA THR A 112 1.33 1.57 -13.61
C THR A 112 1.92 1.92 -14.98
N GLY A 113 2.72 1.01 -15.54
CA GLY A 113 3.47 1.13 -16.78
C GLY A 113 4.95 1.39 -16.53
N CYS A 114 5.78 0.82 -17.40
CA CYS A 114 7.01 1.39 -17.91
C CYS A 114 6.73 1.73 -19.38
N LEU A 115 6.98 2.96 -19.83
CA LEU A 115 6.96 3.27 -21.27
C LEU A 115 8.21 2.70 -21.94
#